data_AF-A0A661TTB3-F1
#
_entry.id   AF-A0A661TTB3-F1
#
_cell.length_a   1.000
_cell.length_b   1.000
_cell.length_c   1.000
_cell.angle_alpha   90.00
_cell.angle_beta   90.00
_cell.angle_gamma   90.00
#
_symmetry.space_group_name_H-M   'P 1'
#
loop_
_entity.id
_entity.type
_entity.pdbx_description
1 polymer ?
#
loop_
_entity_poly.entity_id
_entity_poly.type
_entity_poly.pdbx_seq_one_letter_code
_entity_poly.pdbx_strand_id
1 'polypeptide(L)'
;MADKDMGEENNKSAWWQPAVFMFLRLSVWIATPVLLAVFFGKWLDKILGTEPWLFLVLVGTAFLASMFILAREVTKEYNKIEDKNNKNSKS
;
A
#
# COMPACT_ATOMS: atom_id res chain seq x y z
N MET A 1 -17.73 40.04 -38.73
CA MET A 1 -16.74 39.68 -37.69
C MET A 1 -17.50 39.53 -36.39
N ALA A 2 -17.58 38.30 -35.86
CA ALA A 2 -16.88 37.84 -34.63
C ALA A 2 -17.60 38.43 -33.41
N ASP A 3 -18.35 37.64 -32.64
CA ASP A 3 -17.76 36.73 -31.66
C ASP A 3 -18.31 35.30 -31.72
N LYS A 4 -17.37 34.35 -31.80
CA LYS A 4 -17.57 32.95 -31.46
C LYS A 4 -17.16 32.84 -30.00
N ASP A 5 -18.10 32.57 -29.10
CA ASP A 5 -17.79 32.17 -27.72
C ASP A 5 -17.00 30.85 -27.76
N MET A 6 -15.68 30.96 -27.74
CA MET A 6 -14.76 29.84 -27.68
C MET A 6 -14.59 29.40 -26.23
N GLY A 7 -15.08 28.20 -25.95
CA GLY A 7 -14.36 27.16 -25.21
C GLY A 7 -13.82 27.54 -23.84
N GLU A 8 -14.66 27.39 -22.81
CA GLU A 8 -14.17 26.87 -21.54
C GLU A 8 -14.55 25.40 -21.42
N GLU A 9 -13.75 24.52 -22.06
CA GLU A 9 -13.65 23.13 -21.64
C GLU A 9 -13.09 23.11 -20.23
N ASN A 10 -13.99 23.26 -19.26
CA ASN A 10 -13.71 22.98 -17.88
C ASN A 10 -13.30 21.51 -17.80
N ASN A 11 -12.00 21.26 -17.69
CA ASN A 11 -11.42 19.98 -17.33
C ASN A 11 -11.87 19.64 -15.89
N LYS A 12 -13.15 19.28 -15.75
CA LYS A 12 -13.76 18.81 -14.51
C LYS A 12 -13.37 17.35 -14.39
N SER A 13 -12.17 17.09 -13.88
CA SER A 13 -11.77 15.76 -13.45
C SER A 13 -12.92 15.18 -12.61
N ALA A 14 -13.40 14.00 -12.98
CA ALA A 14 -14.61 13.46 -12.38
C ALA A 14 -14.40 13.24 -10.88
N TRP A 15 -15.39 13.57 -10.04
CA TRP A 15 -15.27 13.53 -8.57
C TRP A 15 -14.88 12.16 -8.00
N TRP A 16 -15.15 11.09 -8.74
CA TRP A 16 -14.81 9.70 -8.38
C TRP A 16 -13.39 9.29 -8.80
N GLN A 17 -12.77 10.02 -9.73
CA GLN A 17 -11.47 9.70 -10.32
C GLN A 17 -10.36 9.59 -9.26
N PRO A 18 -10.25 10.49 -8.26
CA PRO A 18 -9.23 10.38 -7.23
C PRO A 18 -9.39 9.11 -6.37
N ALA A 19 -10.63 8.75 -6.02
CA ALA A 19 -10.92 7.58 -5.19
C ALA A 19 -10.56 6.27 -5.92
N VAL A 20 -10.95 6.16 -7.19
CA VAL A 20 -10.59 5.00 -8.03
C VAL A 20 -9.07 4.92 -8.22
N PHE A 21 -8.40 6.05 -8.43
CA PHE A 21 -6.94 6.07 -8.57
C PHE A 21 -6.23 5.60 -7.29
N MET A 22 -6.67 6.06 -6.11
CA MET A 22 -6.11 5.60 -4.83
C MET A 22 -6.34 4.11 -4.62
N PHE A 23 -7.55 3.62 -4.88
CA PHE A 23 -7.88 2.20 -4.77
C PHE A 23 -6.98 1.36 -5.67
N LEU A 24 -6.89 1.69 -6.97
CA LEU A 24 -6.07 0.97 -7.93
C LEU A 24 -4.59 0.98 -7.54
N ARG A 25 -4.06 2.12 -7.10
CA ARG A 25 -2.66 2.24 -6.67
C ARG A 25 -2.36 1.31 -5.50
N LEU A 26 -3.25 1.21 -4.52
CA LEU A 26 -3.11 0.32 -3.37
C LEU A 26 -3.27 -1.15 -3.79
N SER A 27 -4.29 -1.46 -4.59
CA SER A 27 -4.53 -2.81 -5.09
C SER A 27 -3.36 -3.33 -5.91
N VAL A 28 -2.76 -2.51 -6.77
CA VAL A 28 -1.57 -2.87 -7.56
C VAL A 28 -0.38 -3.16 -6.64
N TRP A 29 -0.16 -2.33 -5.62
CA TRP A 29 0.92 -2.54 -4.65
C TRP A 29 0.76 -3.80 -3.80
N ILE A 30 -0.47 -4.26 -3.54
CA ILE A 30 -0.75 -5.51 -2.83
C ILE A 30 -0.68 -6.70 -3.79
N ALA A 31 -1.30 -6.59 -4.96
CA ALA A 31 -1.37 -7.66 -5.94
C ALA A 31 0.02 -8.03 -6.50
N THR A 32 0.90 -7.04 -6.70
CA THR A 32 2.25 -7.26 -7.22
C THR A 32 3.08 -8.24 -6.38
N PRO A 33 3.34 -7.99 -5.08
CA PRO A 33 4.12 -8.91 -4.26
C PRO A 33 3.42 -10.26 -4.06
N VAL A 34 2.08 -10.30 -4.03
CA VAL A 34 1.32 -11.56 -3.94
C VAL A 34 1.52 -12.41 -5.19
N LEU A 35 1.40 -11.83 -6.38
CA LEU A 35 1.62 -12.54 -7.64
C LEU A 35 3.08 -12.96 -7.81
N LEU A 36 4.02 -12.08 -7.45
CA LEU A 36 5.45 -12.39 -7.45
C LEU A 36 5.74 -13.55 -6.50
N ALA A 37 5.13 -13.54 -5.32
CA ALA A 37 5.26 -14.61 -4.35
C ALA A 37 4.71 -15.95 -4.86
N VAL A 38 3.53 -15.95 -5.48
CA VAL A 38 2.95 -17.17 -6.06
C VAL A 38 3.84 -17.73 -7.16
N PHE A 39 4.37 -16.87 -8.04
CA PHE A 39 5.17 -17.31 -9.18
C PHE A 39 6.54 -17.85 -8.74
N PHE A 40 7.23 -17.13 -7.86
CA PHE A 40 8.52 -17.57 -7.30
C PHE A 40 8.38 -18.78 -6.36
N GLY A 41 7.34 -18.81 -5.53
CA GLY A 41 7.06 -19.92 -4.62
C GLY A 41 6.81 -21.23 -5.36
N LYS A 42 5.96 -21.22 -6.40
CA LYS A 42 5.71 -22.41 -7.23
C LYS A 42 6.92 -22.85 -8.04
N TRP A 43 7.72 -21.91 -8.55
CA TRP A 43 8.94 -22.26 -9.30
C TRP A 43 9.97 -22.96 -8.41
N LEU A 44 10.14 -22.47 -7.18
CA LEU A 44 11.11 -23.02 -6.24
C LEU A 44 10.62 -24.34 -5.61
N ASP A 45 9.32 -24.50 -5.32
CA ASP A 45 8.74 -25.79 -4.88
C ASP A 45 8.95 -26.90 -5.92
N LYS A 46 8.88 -26.57 -7.22
CA LYS A 46 9.10 -27.52 -8.32
C LYS A 46 10.55 -28.02 -8.41
N ILE A 47 11.51 -27.21 -7.95
CA ILE A 47 12.94 -27.56 -7.94
C ILE A 47 13.30 -28.41 -6.72
N LEU A 48 12.64 -28.19 -5.58
CA LEU A 48 12.94 -28.85 -4.31
C LEU A 48 12.03 -30.04 -3.99
N GLY A 49 10.93 -30.25 -4.72
CA GLY A 49 10.01 -31.37 -4.54
C GLY A 49 9.15 -31.28 -3.27
N THR A 50 9.10 -30.11 -2.63
CA THR A 50 8.42 -29.86 -1.35
C THR A 50 7.09 -29.12 -1.53
N GLU A 51 6.17 -29.64 -2.34
CA GLU A 51 4.84 -29.02 -2.43
C GLU A 51 4.10 -29.14 -1.07
N PRO A 52 3.55 -28.08 -0.44
CA PRO A 52 3.49 -26.65 -0.83
C PRO A 52 4.15 -25.72 0.21
N TRP A 53 5.38 -26.03 0.67
CA TRP A 53 5.99 -25.37 1.84
C TRP A 53 6.52 -23.96 1.53
N LEU A 54 7.02 -23.70 0.32
CA LEU A 54 7.61 -22.38 0.01
C LEU A 54 6.57 -21.28 -0.17
N PHE A 55 5.39 -21.62 -0.70
CA PHE A 55 4.26 -20.70 -0.73
C PHE A 55 3.88 -20.25 0.70
N LEU A 56 3.83 -21.20 1.64
CA LEU A 56 3.55 -20.92 3.06
C LEU A 56 4.64 -20.06 3.71
N VAL A 57 5.91 -20.32 3.41
CA VAL A 57 7.02 -19.50 3.93
C VAL A 57 6.96 -18.08 3.37
N LEU A 58 6.63 -17.90 2.09
CA LEU A 58 6.62 -16.58 1.47
C LEU A 58 5.43 -15.72 1.90
N VAL A 59 4.24 -16.32 2.00
CA VAL A 59 3.06 -15.66 2.58
C VAL A 59 3.28 -15.38 4.07
N GLY A 60 3.81 -16.34 4.82
CA GLY A 60 4.12 -16.20 6.23
C GLY A 60 5.13 -15.08 6.49
N THR A 61 6.21 -15.00 5.70
CA THR A 61 7.22 -13.94 5.84
C THR A 61 6.69 -12.57 5.42
N ALA A 62 5.90 -12.47 4.35
CA ALA A 62 5.25 -11.22 3.96
C ALA A 62 4.25 -10.73 5.03
N PHE A 63 3.48 -11.64 5.63
CA PHE A 63 2.54 -11.34 6.71
C PHE A 63 3.27 -10.86 7.96
N LEU A 64 4.34 -11.55 8.37
CA LEU A 64 5.15 -11.15 9.51
C LEU A 64 5.83 -9.80 9.26
N ALA A 65 6.42 -9.58 8.09
CA ALA A 65 7.03 -8.30 7.74
C ALA A 65 6.02 -7.15 7.79
N SER A 66 4.80 -7.35 7.30
CA SER A 66 3.72 -6.37 7.38
C SER A 66 3.35 -6.05 8.84
N MET A 67 3.19 -7.06 9.69
CA MET A 67 2.93 -6.86 11.13
C MET A 67 4.05 -6.07 11.82
N PHE A 68 5.32 -6.40 11.54
CA PHE A 68 6.46 -5.72 12.16
C PHE A 68 6.57 -4.25 11.76
N ILE A 69 6.33 -3.94 10.48
CA ILE A 69 6.36 -2.57 9.96
C ILE A 69 5.23 -1.76 10.59
N LEU A 70 4.01 -2.29 10.60
CA LEU A 70 2.86 -1.62 11.23
C LEU A 70 3.07 -1.39 12.72
N ALA A 71 3.54 -2.40 13.47
CA ALA A 71 3.79 -2.27 14.90
C ALA A 71 4.82 -1.17 15.18
N ARG A 72 5.93 -1.12 14.42
CA ARG A 72 6.93 -0.05 14.56
C ARG A 72 6.37 1.34 14.27
N GLU A 73 5.57 1.48 13.21
CA GLU A 73 4.98 2.77 12.85
C GLU A 73 4.02 3.26 13.93
N VAL A 74 3.17 2.36 14.44
CA VAL A 74 2.22 2.67 15.52
C VAL A 74 2.96 3.07 16.79
N THR A 75 3.95 2.30 17.26
CA THR A 75 4.72 2.63 18.47
C THR A 75 5.44 3.98 18.33
N LYS A 76 6.00 4.26 17.15
CA LYS A 76 6.68 5.54 16.90
C LYS A 76 5.73 6.72 16.92
N GLU A 77 4.54 6.59 16.32
CA GLU A 77 3.53 7.64 16.34
C GLU A 77 2.98 7.84 17.77
N TYR A 78 2.77 6.77 18.53
CA TYR A 78 2.33 6.83 19.93
C TYR A 78 3.31 7.63 20.81
N ASN A 79 4.60 7.30 20.76
CA ASN A 79 5.63 8.00 21.53
C ASN A 79 5.73 9.49 21.15
N LYS A 80 5.56 9.80 19.86
CA LYS A 80 5.57 11.18 19.35
C LYS A 80 4.38 12.00 19.85
N ILE A 81 3.23 11.37 20.06
CA ILE A 81 2.04 12.00 20.64
C ILE A 81 2.26 12.24 22.15
N GLU A 82 2.83 11.26 22.85
CA GLU A 82 3.11 11.33 24.29
C GLU A 82 4.15 12.42 24.64
N ASP A 83 5.25 12.49 23.88
CA ASP A 83 6.30 13.51 24.05
C ASP A 83 5.80 14.94 23.76
N LYS A 84 4.88 15.10 22.80
CA LYS A 84 4.25 16.40 22.51
C LYS A 84 3.32 16.84 23.64
N ASN A 85 2.60 15.90 24.26
CA ASN A 85 1.65 16.22 25.33
C ASN A 85 2.36 16.61 26.64
N ASN A 86 3.50 15.98 26.95
CA ASN A 86 4.29 16.29 28.14
C ASN A 86 5.02 17.66 28.06
N LYS A 87 5.50 18.07 26.88
CA LYS A 87 6.12 19.40 26.70
C LYS A 87 5.13 20.57 26.84
N ASN A 88 3.86 20.37 26.50
CA ASN A 88 2.86 21.43 26.53
C ASN A 88 2.22 21.66 27.92
N SER A 89 2.46 20.77 28.90
CA SER A 89 1.98 20.93 30.28
C SER A 89 3.01 21.57 31.23
N LYS A 90 4.22 21.85 30.74
CA LYS A 90 5.35 22.39 31.52
C LYS A 90 5.79 23.80 31.11
N SER A 91 5.08 24.43 30.17
CA SER A 91 5.28 25.83 29.75
C SER A 91 4.04 26.65 30.08
#